data_AF-C0VMH0-F1
#
_entry.id   AF-C0VMH0-F1
#
_cell.length_a   1.000
_cell.length_b   1.000
_cell.length_c   1.000
_cell.angle_alpha   90.00
_cell.angle_beta   90.00
_cell.angle_gamma   90.00
#
_symmetry.space_group_name_H-M   'P 1'
#
loop_
_entity.id
_entity.type
_entity.pdbx_description
1 polymer ?
#
loop_
_entity_poly.entity_id
_entity_poly.type
_entity_poly.pdbx_seq_one_letter_code
_entity_poly.pdbx_strand_id
1 'polypeptide(L)'
;MFITSFGEQNITYKCCSNFLIHLYSYDGSGITYDKFFEVSATPTGYQRLGVYINQDTKQVGAIFNGINYGYVGTASTKPVNYFFEMNLGQYAIPAGNPVIGQEISQELVLDRSQLQFTYPAGTKDLCGTVL
;
A
#
# COMPACT_ATOMS: atom_id res chain seq x y z
N MET A 1 2.82 21.13 -6.15
CA MET A 1 2.43 19.92 -5.42
C MET A 1 2.09 18.85 -6.43
N PHE A 2 3.10 18.08 -6.85
CA PHE A 2 2.90 16.89 -7.68
C PHE A 2 2.69 15.69 -6.76
N ILE A 3 1.43 15.40 -6.47
CA ILE A 3 1.05 14.17 -5.78
C ILE A 3 0.63 13.17 -6.84
N THR A 4 1.26 12.01 -6.87
CA THR A 4 0.85 10.90 -7.73
C THR A 4 0.32 9.78 -6.83
N SER A 5 -0.89 9.32 -7.09
CA SER A 5 -1.42 8.05 -6.62
C SER A 5 -1.02 6.99 -7.63
N PHE A 6 -0.50 5.90 -7.11
CA PHE A 6 0.05 4.82 -7.92
C PHE A 6 -0.82 3.57 -7.86
N GLY A 7 -2.02 3.66 -7.27
CA GLY A 7 -2.99 2.58 -7.20
C GLY A 7 -3.49 2.27 -5.79
N GLU A 8 -4.44 1.33 -5.74
CA GLU A 8 -4.89 0.66 -4.52
C GLU A 8 -4.50 -0.82 -4.58
N GLN A 9 -4.33 -1.47 -3.44
CA GLN A 9 -4.10 -2.91 -3.39
C GLN A 9 -5.26 -3.59 -2.69
N ASN A 10 -5.85 -4.61 -3.33
CA ASN A 10 -6.75 -5.54 -2.65
C ASN A 10 -5.90 -6.68 -2.09
N ILE A 11 -6.00 -6.92 -0.78
CA ILE A 11 -5.27 -7.99 -0.10
C ILE A 11 -6.30 -8.91 0.53
N THR A 12 -6.45 -10.12 0.00
CA THR A 12 -7.25 -11.17 0.63
C THR A 12 -6.43 -11.74 1.77
N TYR A 13 -6.73 -11.32 3.00
CA TYR A 13 -6.09 -11.88 4.18
C TYR A 13 -7.12 -12.08 5.28
N LYS A 14 -7.55 -13.32 5.45
CA LYS A 14 -8.50 -13.71 6.49
C LYS A 14 -7.74 -14.09 7.76
N CYS A 15 -7.62 -13.08 8.63
CA CYS A 15 -7.21 -13.15 10.04
C CYS A 15 -5.71 -13.16 10.40
N CYS A 16 -5.49 -12.44 11.51
CA CYS A 16 -4.58 -12.74 12.62
C CYS A 16 -3.13 -12.24 12.52
N SER A 17 -2.74 -11.55 11.44
CA SER A 17 -1.40 -10.95 11.32
C SER A 17 -1.50 -9.50 10.86
N ASN A 18 -0.59 -8.66 11.35
CA ASN A 18 -0.44 -7.30 10.84
C ASN A 18 0.09 -7.35 9.40
N PHE A 19 -0.38 -6.40 8.58
CA PHE A 19 0.23 -6.12 7.29
C PHE A 19 1.31 -5.05 7.48
N LEU A 20 2.45 -5.21 6.81
CA LEU A 20 3.59 -4.32 6.91
C LEU A 20 3.90 -3.73 5.54
N ILE A 21 4.01 -2.41 5.48
CA ILE A 21 4.61 -1.73 4.35
C ILE A 21 6.05 -1.38 4.70
N HIS A 22 6.97 -1.84 3.88
CA HIS A 22 8.34 -1.36 3.84
C HIS A 22 8.47 -0.30 2.74
N LEU A 23 8.87 0.90 3.11
CA LEU A 23 9.31 1.92 2.17
C LEU A 23 10.84 1.91 2.15
N TYR A 24 11.40 1.30 1.10
CA TYR A 24 12.84 1.18 0.92
C TYR A 24 13.37 2.24 -0.07
N SER A 25 14.39 3.00 0.33
CA SER A 25 15.09 3.90 -0.59
C SER A 25 16.22 3.17 -1.32
N TYR A 26 16.14 3.09 -2.65
CA TYR A 26 17.18 2.47 -3.50
C TYR A 26 18.31 3.43 -3.91
N ASP A 27 18.39 4.61 -3.29
CA ASP A 27 19.43 5.61 -3.59
C ASP A 27 20.79 5.34 -2.91
N GLY A 28 20.97 4.15 -2.34
CA GLY A 28 22.17 3.75 -1.61
C GLY A 28 22.22 4.22 -0.15
N SER A 29 21.20 4.96 0.33
CA SER A 29 21.12 5.37 1.75
C SER A 29 20.76 4.22 2.69
N GLY A 30 20.14 3.16 2.20
CA GLY A 30 19.69 2.01 3.00
C GLY A 30 18.58 2.34 4.00
N ILE A 31 17.96 3.53 3.89
CA ILE A 31 16.89 3.93 4.81
C ILE A 31 15.62 3.14 4.48
N THR A 32 15.04 2.54 5.51
CA THR A 32 13.76 1.82 5.45
C THR A 32 12.79 2.47 6.43
N TYR A 33 11.57 2.77 5.98
CA TYR A 33 10.47 3.17 6.86
C TYR A 33 9.42 2.06 6.90
N ASP A 34 9.09 1.64 8.12
CA ASP A 34 8.16 0.55 8.36
C ASP A 34 6.84 1.10 8.92
N LYS A 35 5.74 0.76 8.28
CA LYS A 35 4.40 1.06 8.78
C LYS A 35 3.59 -0.23 8.90
N PHE A 36 3.27 -0.57 10.15
CA PHE A 36 2.36 -1.65 10.49
C PHE A 36 0.91 -1.18 10.42
N PHE A 37 0.07 -2.02 9.82
CA PHE A 37 -1.38 -1.88 9.78
C PHE A 37 -2.01 -3.09 10.45
N GLU A 38 -2.87 -2.83 11.41
CA GLU A 38 -3.66 -3.85 12.08
C GLU A 38 -4.78 -4.30 11.15
N VAL A 39 -4.77 -5.57 10.78
CA VAL A 39 -5.79 -6.16 9.91
C VAL A 39 -7.10 -6.28 10.68
N SER A 40 -8.18 -5.81 10.07
CA SER A 40 -9.53 -5.85 10.65
C SER A 40 -10.49 -6.66 9.79
N ALA A 41 -11.58 -7.16 10.39
CA ALA A 41 -12.66 -7.74 9.60
C ALA A 41 -13.29 -6.66 8.71
N THR A 42 -13.31 -6.89 7.39
CA THR A 42 -13.97 -6.02 6.42
C THR A 42 -15.19 -6.72 5.81
N PRO A 43 -16.22 -5.99 5.34
CA PRO A 43 -17.40 -6.59 4.74
C PRO A 43 -17.10 -7.47 3.52
N THR A 44 -16.05 -7.14 2.77
CA THR A 44 -15.63 -7.88 1.57
C THR A 44 -14.61 -8.98 1.87
N GLY A 45 -14.02 -8.98 3.07
CA GLY A 45 -12.93 -9.88 3.44
C GLY A 45 -11.54 -9.45 2.94
N TYR A 46 -11.46 -8.35 2.18
CA TYR A 46 -10.20 -7.78 1.70
C TYR A 46 -9.76 -6.62 2.58
N GLN A 47 -8.46 -6.51 2.81
CA GLN A 47 -7.85 -5.25 3.22
C GLN A 47 -7.56 -4.42 1.98
N ARG A 48 -7.68 -3.10 2.07
CA ARG A 48 -7.38 -2.21 0.96
C ARG A 48 -6.38 -1.14 1.35
N LEU A 49 -5.31 -1.02 0.56
CA LEU A 49 -4.23 -0.07 0.78
C LEU A 49 -4.10 0.87 -0.42
N GLY A 50 -4.19 2.17 -0.20
CA GLY A 50 -3.84 3.20 -1.17
C GLY A 50 -2.50 3.82 -0.82
N VAL A 51 -1.65 4.03 -1.83
CA VAL A 51 -0.36 4.71 -1.66
C VAL A 51 -0.32 5.95 -2.56
N TYR A 52 0.11 7.07 -1.99
CA TYR A 52 0.31 8.31 -2.72
C TYR A 52 1.66 8.93 -2.37
N ILE A 53 2.26 9.65 -3.32
CA ILE A 53 3.60 10.21 -3.16
C ILE A 53 3.57 11.67 -3.54
N ASN A 54 3.99 12.52 -2.62
CA ASN A 54 4.28 13.92 -2.89
C ASN A 54 5.74 14.04 -3.33
N GLN A 55 5.96 14.21 -4.62
CA GLN A 55 7.31 14.26 -5.20
C GLN A 55 8.08 15.52 -4.79
N ASP A 56 7.38 16.62 -4.50
CA ASP A 56 8.00 17.89 -4.12
C ASP A 56 8.57 17.81 -2.70
N THR A 57 7.78 17.26 -1.76
CA THR A 57 8.23 17.06 -0.38
C THR A 57 8.99 15.76 -0.18
N LYS A 58 8.99 14.86 -1.18
CA LYS A 58 9.56 13.51 -1.17
C LYS A 58 8.86 12.57 -0.18
N GLN A 59 7.61 12.85 0.17
CA GLN A 59 6.91 12.08 1.20
C GLN A 59 5.98 11.04 0.57
N VAL A 60 5.93 9.86 1.18
CA VAL A 60 5.00 8.78 0.83
C VAL A 60 3.91 8.74 1.88
N GLY A 61 2.66 8.74 1.45
CA GLY A 61 1.49 8.61 2.30
C GLY A 61 0.69 7.35 2.00
N ALA A 62 -0.10 6.95 2.99
CA ALA A 62 -0.88 5.71 2.95
C ALA A 62 -2.32 5.93 3.41
N ILE A 63 -3.24 5.23 2.76
CA ILE A 63 -4.64 5.11 3.15
C ILE A 63 -4.92 3.63 3.36
N PHE A 64 -5.41 3.23 4.52
CA PHE A 64 -5.68 1.83 4.83
C PHE A 64 -7.13 1.66 5.27
N ASN A 65 -7.87 0.78 4.59
CA ASN A 65 -9.31 0.56 4.78
C ASN A 65 -10.12 1.87 4.86
N GLY A 66 -9.76 2.86 4.03
CA GLY A 66 -10.42 4.16 3.94
C GLY A 66 -9.92 5.21 4.95
N ILE A 67 -9.07 4.86 5.91
CA ILE A 67 -8.46 5.80 6.87
C ILE A 67 -7.17 6.34 6.27
N ASN A 68 -7.07 7.66 6.09
CA ASN A 68 -5.86 8.32 5.63
C ASN A 68 -4.89 8.52 6.80
N TYR A 69 -3.74 7.85 6.77
CA TYR A 69 -2.70 7.92 7.80
C TYR A 69 -1.69 9.05 7.58
N GLY A 70 -1.88 9.87 6.53
CA GLY A 70 -0.94 10.91 6.16
C GLY A 70 0.36 10.33 5.60
N TYR A 71 1.45 11.10 5.74
CA TYR A 71 2.78 10.69 5.31
C TYR A 71 3.41 9.71 6.31
N VAL A 72 3.77 8.52 5.82
CA VAL A 72 4.33 7.41 6.60
C VAL A 72 5.81 7.18 6.33
N GLY A 73 6.39 7.89 5.35
CA GLY A 73 7.82 7.85 5.06
C GLY A 73 8.26 9.02 4.19
N THR A 74 9.58 9.20 4.09
CA THR A 74 10.19 10.25 3.26
C THR A 74 11.35 9.67 2.47
N ALA A 75 11.33 9.81 1.15
CA ALA A 75 12.45 9.51 0.28
C ALA A 75 13.55 10.58 0.43
N SER A 76 14.80 10.14 0.38
CA SER A 76 16.00 10.98 0.45
C SER A 76 16.22 11.81 -0.82
N THR A 77 15.81 11.29 -1.98
CA THR A 77 15.85 12.00 -3.27
C THR A 77 14.45 12.20 -3.83
N LYS A 78 14.30 13.13 -4.78
CA LYS A 78 13.04 13.30 -5.51
C LYS A 78 12.78 12.03 -6.32
N PRO A 79 11.72 11.27 -6.02
CA PRO A 79 11.50 10.03 -6.72
C PRO A 79 10.95 10.31 -8.14
N VAL A 80 11.63 9.75 -9.14
CA VAL A 80 11.30 9.93 -10.57
C VAL A 80 10.90 8.61 -11.24
N ASN A 81 11.28 7.47 -10.65
CA ASN A 81 10.90 6.13 -11.08
C ASN A 81 10.41 5.35 -9.85
N TYR A 82 9.43 4.49 -10.06
CA TYR A 82 8.80 3.71 -9.00
C TYR A 82 8.62 2.27 -9.49
N PHE A 83 8.82 1.32 -8.59
CA PHE A 83 8.38 -0.06 -8.77
C PHE A 83 7.64 -0.49 -7.50
N PHE A 84 6.70 -1.41 -7.66
CA PHE A 84 6.01 -2.03 -6.55
C PHE A 84 6.49 -3.46 -6.44
N GLU A 85 6.96 -3.81 -5.26
CA GLU A 85 7.26 -5.18 -4.91
C GLU A 85 6.17 -5.66 -3.95
N MET A 86 5.38 -6.63 -4.43
CA MET A 86 4.33 -7.26 -3.64
C MET A 86 4.83 -8.64 -3.22
N ASN A 87 5.27 -8.74 -1.97
CA ASN A 87 5.65 -10.00 -1.37
C ASN A 87 4.49 -10.51 -0.52
N LEU A 88 4.03 -11.72 -0.83
CA LEU A 88 3.05 -12.44 -0.03
C LEU A 88 3.67 -13.76 0.41
N GLY A 89 3.67 -14.00 1.71
CA GLY A 89 4.15 -15.26 2.27
C GLY A 89 3.53 -15.51 3.64
N GLN A 90 3.41 -16.78 3.98
CA GLN A 90 3.12 -17.23 5.34
C GLN A 90 4.27 -18.11 5.80
N TYR A 91 4.72 -17.89 7.03
CA TYR A 91 5.80 -18.64 7.64
C TYR A 91 5.27 -19.47 8.82
N ALA A 92 5.85 -20.65 9.04
CA ALA A 92 5.56 -21.53 10.17
C ALA A 92 4.06 -21.84 10.39
N ILE A 93 3.34 -22.25 9.34
CA ILE A 93 1.93 -22.65 9.43
C ILE A 93 1.83 -23.99 10.20
N PRO A 94 1.28 -24.03 11.42
CA PRO A 94 1.14 -25.27 12.17
C PRO A 94 0.09 -26.20 11.55
N ALA A 95 0.21 -27.51 11.82
CA ALA A 95 -0.81 -28.47 11.42
C ALA A 95 -2.18 -28.10 12.02
N GLY A 96 -3.23 -28.12 11.20
CA GLY A 96 -4.58 -27.74 11.60
C GLY A 96 -4.84 -26.23 11.64
N ASN A 97 -3.91 -25.39 11.16
CA ASN A 97 -4.17 -23.96 11.06
C ASN A 97 -5.36 -23.68 10.11
N PRO A 98 -6.33 -22.81 10.49
CA PRO A 98 -7.49 -22.48 9.66
C PRO A 98 -7.17 -21.89 8.28
N VAL A 99 -5.96 -21.38 8.07
CA VAL A 99 -5.54 -20.81 6.78
C VAL A 99 -5.19 -21.87 5.74
N ILE A 100 -4.98 -23.12 6.16
CA ILE A 100 -4.72 -24.23 5.24
C ILE A 100 -5.94 -24.44 4.34
N GLY A 101 -5.72 -24.47 3.03
CA GLY A 101 -6.76 -24.60 2.02
C GLY A 101 -7.52 -23.30 1.72
N GLN A 102 -7.14 -22.18 2.34
CA GLN A 102 -7.65 -20.85 1.97
C GLN A 102 -6.79 -20.24 0.86
N GLU A 103 -7.41 -19.49 -0.04
CA GLU A 103 -6.70 -18.66 -1.00
C GLU A 103 -6.18 -17.40 -0.31
N ILE A 104 -4.93 -17.04 -0.60
CA ILE A 104 -4.35 -15.76 -0.24
C ILE A 104 -3.95 -15.09 -1.54
N SER A 105 -4.46 -13.89 -1.77
CA SER A 105 -4.23 -13.14 -3.01
C SER A 105 -3.93 -11.67 -2.71
N GLN A 106 -3.10 -11.09 -3.57
CA GLN A 106 -2.82 -9.66 -3.61
C GLN A 106 -3.04 -9.20 -5.05
N GLU A 107 -3.68 -8.06 -5.20
CA GLU A 107 -3.96 -7.45 -6.50
C GLU A 107 -3.56 -5.98 -6.45
N LEU A 108 -2.81 -5.54 -7.47
CA LEU A 108 -2.50 -4.13 -7.69
C LEU A 108 -3.55 -3.51 -8.62
N VAL A 109 -4.35 -2.60 -8.07
CA VAL A 109 -5.40 -1.87 -8.76
C VAL A 109 -4.85 -0.54 -9.28
N LEU A 110 -4.64 -0.45 -10.58
CA LEU A 110 -4.19 0.76 -11.27
C LEU A 110 -5.31 1.45 -12.06
N ASP A 111 -6.42 0.75 -12.28
CA ASP A 111 -7.59 1.28 -12.97
C ASP A 111 -8.29 2.31 -12.09
N ARG A 112 -8.30 3.56 -12.56
CA ARG A 112 -8.96 4.69 -11.90
C ARG A 112 -10.41 4.38 -11.50
N SER A 113 -11.16 3.70 -12.36
CA SER A 113 -12.58 3.40 -12.09
C SER A 113 -12.78 2.47 -10.89
N GLN A 114 -11.72 1.80 -10.46
CA GLN A 114 -11.71 0.85 -9.35
C GLN A 114 -11.02 1.39 -8.11
N LEU A 115 -10.47 2.61 -8.14
CA LEU A 115 -9.96 3.29 -6.95
C LEU A 115 -11.14 3.75 -6.10
N GLN A 116 -11.10 3.49 -4.79
CA GLN A 116 -12.22 3.70 -3.87
C GLN A 116 -11.94 4.81 -2.84
N PHE A 117 -10.67 5.17 -2.64
CA PHE A 117 -10.29 6.13 -1.61
C PHE A 117 -10.32 7.58 -2.09
N THR A 118 -10.58 8.48 -1.14
CA THR A 118 -10.38 9.92 -1.36
C THR A 118 -8.92 10.27 -1.10
N TYR A 119 -8.23 10.66 -2.16
CA TYR A 119 -6.84 11.08 -2.10
C TYR A 119 -6.72 12.58 -1.78
N PRO A 120 -5.56 13.06 -1.30
CA PRO A 120 -5.31 14.48 -1.10
C PRO A 120 -5.58 15.30 -2.38
N ALA A 121 -6.04 16.53 -2.22
CA ALA A 121 -6.40 17.40 -3.35
C ALA A 121 -5.24 17.56 -4.34
N GLY A 122 -5.55 17.43 -5.63
CA GLY A 122 -4.57 17.53 -6.71
C GLY A 122 -3.73 16.27 -6.94
N THR A 123 -4.03 15.17 -6.24
CA THR A 123 -3.45 13.86 -6.55
C THR A 123 -3.82 13.45 -7.96
N LYS A 124 -2.84 12.95 -8.72
CA LYS A 124 -3.02 12.43 -10.07
C LYS A 124 -2.77 10.93 -10.08
N ASP A 125 -3.47 10.18 -10.92
CA ASP A 125 -3.13 8.78 -11.18
C ASP A 125 -1.83 8.65 -12.02
N LEU A 126 -1.44 7.40 -12.32
CA LEU A 126 -0.30 7.07 -13.19
C LEU A 126 -0.39 7.67 -14.59
N CYS A 127 -1.60 7.94 -15.08
CA CYS A 127 -1.85 8.55 -16.38
C CYS A 127 -1.86 10.08 -16.34
N GLY A 128 -1.68 10.69 -15.15
CA GLY A 128 -1.67 12.13 -14.95
C GLY A 128 -3.05 12.76 -14.74
N THR A 129 -4.11 11.96 -14.61
CA THR A 129 -5.49 12.45 -14.39
C THR A 129 -5.74 12.69 -12.91
N VAL A 130 -6.33 13.83 -12.55
CA VAL A 130 -6.61 14.18 -11.14
C VAL A 130 -7.65 13.25 -10.54
N LEU A 131 -7.35 12.58 -9.43
CA LEU A 131 -8.23 11.70 -8.64
C LEU A 131 -9.14 12.49 -7.70
#